data_AF-A0A952AHI2-F1
#
_entry.id   AF-A0A952AHI2-F1
#
_cell.length_a   1.000
_cell.length_b   1.000
_cell.length_c   1.000
_cell.angle_alpha   90.00
_cell.angle_beta   90.00
_cell.angle_gamma   90.00
#
_symmetry.space_group_name_H-M   'P 1'
#
loop_
_entity.id
_entity.type
_entity.pdbx_description
1 polymer ?
#
loop_
_entity_poly.entity_id
_entity_poly.type
_entity_poly.pdbx_seq_one_letter_code
_entity_poly.pdbx_strand_id
1 'polypeptide(L)' 'GVSLGLGLPVRATRFSYQYSTVHTSIEFGKRGSAANIITENYFKLSVGLCLSDVWFIKRKYD' A
#
# COMPACT_ATOMS: atom_id res chain seq x y z
N GLY A 1 -11.80 -10.88 10.59
CA GLY A 1 -10.33 -10.79 10.63
C GLY A 1 -9.92 -9.45 11.20
N VAL A 2 -8.65 -9.28 11.49
CA VAL A 2 -8.02 -7.99 11.82
C VAL A 2 -7.03 -7.69 10.70
N SER A 3 -7.08 -6.47 10.17
CA SER A 3 -6.17 -5.98 9.15
C SER A 3 -5.44 -4.74 9.66
N LEU A 4 -4.12 -4.73 9.55
CA LEU A 4 -3.26 -3.60 9.89
C LEU A 4 -2.44 -3.22 8.66
N GLY A 5 -2.39 -1.93 8.34
CA GLY A 5 -1.65 -1.40 7.21
C GLY A 5 -0.79 -0.21 7.61
N LEU A 6 0.33 -0.04 6.91
CA LEU A 6 1.28 1.06 7.09
C LEU A 6 1.66 1.62 5.70
N GLY A 7 1.66 2.95 5.59
CA GLY A 7 2.16 3.66 4.41
C GLY A 7 3.50 4.32 4.72
N LEU A 8 4.55 3.95 4.00
CA LEU A 8 5.88 4.56 4.09
C LEU A 8 6.09 5.49 2.88
N PRO A 9 6.27 6.80 3.10
CA PRO A 9 6.70 7.69 2.03
C PRO A 9 8.16 7.38 1.68
N VAL A 10 8.40 7.04 0.41
CA VAL A 10 9.76 6.86 -0.10
C VAL A 10 10.27 8.24 -0.50
N ARG A 11 11.40 8.64 0.07
CA ARG A 11 12.01 9.94 -0.20
C ARG A 11 12.26 10.09 -1.70
N ALA A 12 11.68 11.16 -2.28
CA ALA A 12 11.89 11.52 -3.67
C ALA A 12 13.38 11.77 -3.97
N THR A 13 13.89 11.22 -5.07
CA THR A 13 15.23 11.50 -5.58
C THR A 13 15.36 13.00 -5.85
N ARG A 14 16.49 13.61 -5.46
CA ARG A 14 16.71 15.08 -5.51
C ARG A 14 16.57 15.71 -6.91
N PHE A 15 16.54 14.89 -7.96
CA PHE A 15 16.40 15.27 -9.36
C PHE A 15 15.04 14.90 -9.97
N SER A 16 14.10 14.36 -9.20
CA SER A 16 12.76 13.99 -9.67
C SER A 16 11.70 14.61 -8.78
N TYR A 17 10.74 15.30 -9.39
CA TYR A 17 9.52 15.79 -8.74
C TYR A 17 8.49 14.68 -8.48
N GLN A 18 8.92 13.42 -8.52
CA GLN A 18 8.09 12.23 -8.36
C GLN A 18 7.92 11.91 -6.88
N TYR A 19 6.70 11.58 -6.47
CA TYR A 19 6.38 11.14 -5.13
C TYR A 19 6.00 9.67 -5.15
N SER A 20 6.70 8.84 -4.38
CA SER A 20 6.46 7.40 -4.33
C SER A 20 6.11 7.01 -2.91
N THR A 21 5.05 6.22 -2.75
CA THR A 21 4.65 5.66 -1.46
C THR A 21 4.57 4.15 -1.55
N VAL A 22 5.06 3.50 -0.49
CA VAL A 22 4.97 2.05 -0.34
C VAL A 22 3.92 1.79 0.72
N HIS A 23 2.88 1.03 0.36
CA HIS A 23 1.86 0.57 1.26
C HIS A 23 2.11 -0.89 1.59
N THR A 24 2.21 -1.22 2.87
CA THR A 24 2.29 -2.59 3.36
C THR A 24 1.08 -2.87 4.22
N SER A 25 0.52 -4.07 4.10
CA SER A 25 -0.61 -4.50 4.92
C SER A 25 -0.52 -5.97 5.26
N ILE A 26 -0.98 -6.28 6.47
CA ILE A 26 -1.06 -7.61 7.03
C ILE A 26 -2.51 -7.83 7.44
N GLU A 27 -3.08 -8.93 6.99
CA GLU A 27 -4.43 -9.34 7.34
C GLU A 27 -4.39 -10.76 7.92
N PHE A 28 -4.97 -10.91 9.11
CA PHE A 28 -5.21 -12.19 9.76
C PHE A 28 -6.71 -12.38 9.90
N GLY A 29 -7.22 -13.50 9.42
CA GLY A 29 -8.64 -13.78 9.51
C GLY A 29 -8.96 -15.26 9.51
N LYS A 30 -10.19 -15.55 9.89
CA LYS A 30 -10.79 -16.86 9.75
C LYS A 30 -11.92 -16.71 8.75
N ARG A 31 -11.91 -17.52 7.69
CA ARG A 31 -12.99 -17.63 6.72
C ARG A 31 -13.72 -18.93 6.96
N GLY A 32 -14.98 -18.83 7.38
CA GLY A 32 -15.84 -19.95 7.74
C GLY A 32 -16.75 -19.61 8.92
N SER A 33 -17.95 -20.20 8.94
CA SER A 33 -18.91 -20.10 10.05
C SER A 33 -18.92 -21.41 10.84
N ALA A 34 -19.28 -21.35 12.13
CA ALA A 34 -19.38 -22.53 13.01
C ALA A 34 -20.36 -23.62 12.49
N ALA A 35 -21.20 -23.29 11.51
CA ALA A 35 -22.11 -24.22 10.83
C ALA A 35 -21.47 -25.00 9.66
N ASN A 36 -20.24 -24.69 9.26
CA ASN A 36 -19.57 -25.36 8.14
C ASN A 36 -18.33 -26.13 8.61
N ILE A 37 -18.16 -27.34 8.09
CA ILE A 37 -17.12 -28.32 8.45
C ILE A 37 -15.71 -27.82 8.08
N ILE A 38 -15.63 -26.93 7.10
CA ILE A 38 -14.39 -26.37 6.58
C ILE A 38 -14.25 -24.95 7.11
N THR A 39 -13.38 -24.80 8.11
CA THR A 39 -12.95 -23.53 8.65
C THR A 39 -11.50 -23.31 8.28
N GLU A 40 -11.19 -22.23 7.59
CA GLU A 40 -9.83 -21.90 7.17
C GLU A 40 -9.34 -20.64 7.86
N ASN A 41 -8.18 -20.73 8.48
CA ASN A 41 -7.44 -19.56 8.95
C ASN A 41 -6.55 -19.10 7.81
N TYR A 42 -6.63 -17.81 7.49
CA TYR A 42 -5.84 -17.21 6.44
C TYR A 42 -4.97 -16.08 7.00
N PHE A 43 -3.76 -16.01 6.46
CA PHE A 43 -2.82 -14.94 6.68
C PHE A 43 -2.45 -14.36 5.31
N LYS A 44 -2.58 -13.05 5.16
CA LYS A 44 -2.32 -12.35 3.91
C LYS A 44 -1.35 -11.20 4.16
N LEU A 45 -0.24 -11.24 3.43
CA LEU A 45 0.69 -10.12 3.28
C LEU A 45 0.40 -9.43 1.96
N SER A 46 0.36 -8.10 1.95
CA SER A 46 0.13 -7.32 0.74
C SER A 46 1.05 -6.12 0.71
N VAL A 47 1.71 -5.93 -0.42
CA VAL A 47 2.61 -4.81 -0.69
C VAL A 47 2.11 -4.11 -1.95
N GLY A 48 1.83 -2.81 -1.82
CA GLY A 48 1.39 -1.93 -2.90
C GLY A 48 2.41 -0.82 -3.12
N LEU A 49 2.70 -0.52 -4.38
CA LEU A 49 3.55 0.59 -4.78
C LEU A 49 2.68 1.63 -5.49
N CYS A 50 2.70 2.86 -4.99
CA CYS A 50 2.03 3.99 -5.63
C CYS A 50 3.10 4.96 -6.15
N LEU A 51 3.11 5.17 -7.47
CA LEU A 51 4.04 6.05 -8.16
C LEU A 51 3.25 7.27 -8.67
N SER A 52 3.47 8.43 -8.06
CA SER A 52 2.89 9.69 -8.51
C SER A 52 3.94 10.51 -9.24
N ASP A 53 3.62 10.94 -10.46
CA ASP A 53 4.48 11.77 -11.30
C ASP A 53 3.86 13.16 -11.51
N VAL A 54 4.71 14.18 -11.63
CA VAL A 54 4.29 15.57 -11.80
C VAL A 54 4.47 15.97 -13.25
N TRP A 55 3.35 16.10 -13.97
CA TRP A 55 3.35 16.28 -15.42
C TRP A 55 3.56 17.74 -15.85
N PHE A 56 3.24 18.70 -15.00
CA PHE A 56 3.34 20.12 -15.33
C PHE A 56 3.96 20.90 -14.18
N ILE A 57 5.15 21.44 -14.43
CA ILE A 57 5.82 22.37 -13.54
C ILE A 57 5.96 23.68 -14.31
N LYS A 58 5.23 24.72 -13.89
CA LYS A 58 5.33 26.05 -14.50
C LYS A 58 6.74 26.58 -14.26
N ARG A 59 7.55 26.67 -15.32
CA ARG A 59 8.88 27.29 -15.23
C ARG A 59 8.68 28.79 -15.02
N LYS A 60 9.35 29.35 -14.01
CA LYS A 60 9.54 30.81 -13.95
C LYS A 60 10.56 31.15 -15.03
N TYR A 61 10.14 31.98 -15.99
CA TYR A 61 11.04 32.70 -16.87
C TYR A 61 11.43 33.98 -16.11
N ASP A 62 12.73 34.23 -15.98
CA ASP A 62 13.29 35.51 -15.54
C ASP A 62 13.35 36.45 -16.75
#